data_AF-A0A965PTI0-F1
#
_entry.id   AF-A0A965PTI0-F1
#
_cell.length_a   1.000
_cell.length_b   1.000
_cell.length_c   1.000
_cell.angle_alpha   90.00
_cell.angle_beta   90.00
_cell.angle_gamma   90.00
#
_symmetry.space_group_name_H-M   'P 1'
#
loop_
_entity.id
_entity.type
_entity.pdbx_description
1 polymer ?
#
loop_
_entity_poly.entity_id
_entity_poly.type
_entity_poly.pdbx_seq_one_letter_code
_entity_poly.pdbx_strand_id
1 'polypeptide(L)'
;MFLLNGQPLPLDIEFTDADGNRYPATWLRTSTLEEKAAIGITEAPEPERYDDRFYWGVGNPKLLDDREEVDQDGKPMFVKVYDPKTESMVDSTERLVTKGLKSNWVAQIKDTAGKLLAQTDWMIIRKVERAVEIPAKVEAYRAAVIAEANRLESDILACKDVEELITVVMNQNWPK
;
A
#
# COMPACT_ATOMS: atom_id res chain seq x y z
N MET A 1 -7.78 -0.95 24.98
CA MET A 1 -7.28 -2.28 25.39
C MET A 1 -6.81 -2.17 26.83
N PHE A 2 -7.12 -3.13 27.72
CA PHE A 2 -6.58 -3.10 29.09
C PHE A 2 -5.13 -3.57 29.08
N LEU A 3 -4.27 -2.90 29.82
CA LEU A 3 -2.88 -3.29 30.06
C LEU A 3 -2.68 -3.56 31.55
N LEU A 4 -2.03 -4.66 31.89
CA LEU A 4 -1.55 -4.93 33.24
C LEU A 4 -0.03 -4.98 33.19
N ASN A 5 0.65 -4.11 33.95
CA ASN A 5 2.12 -4.00 33.93
C ASN A 5 2.71 -3.81 32.51
N GLY A 6 1.98 -3.10 31.63
CA GLY A 6 2.37 -2.87 30.25
C GLY A 6 2.09 -4.03 29.27
N GLN A 7 1.54 -5.17 29.74
CA GLN A 7 1.17 -6.29 28.89
C GLN A 7 -0.33 -6.26 28.53
N PRO A 8 -0.72 -6.60 27.28
CA PRO A 8 -2.11 -6.73 26.88
C PRO A 8 -2.89 -7.70 27.78
N LEU A 9 -3.96 -7.21 28.40
CA LEU A 9 -4.85 -7.99 29.24
C LEU A 9 -6.16 -8.25 28.48
N PRO A 10 -6.38 -9.48 27.97
CA PRO A 10 -7.62 -9.83 27.27
C PRO A 10 -8.82 -9.83 28.22
N LEU A 11 -9.99 -9.45 27.69
CA LEU A 11 -11.26 -9.55 28.41
C LEU A 11 -11.68 -11.02 28.57
N ASP A 12 -12.43 -11.31 29.64
CA ASP A 12 -13.02 -12.62 29.91
C ASP A 12 -12.00 -13.78 30.09
N ILE A 13 -10.79 -13.46 30.55
CA ILE A 13 -9.75 -14.43 30.90
C ILE A 13 -9.29 -14.19 32.34
N GLU A 14 -9.08 -15.27 33.11
CA GLU A 14 -8.50 -15.15 34.46
C GLU A 14 -7.07 -14.62 34.39
N PHE A 15 -6.69 -13.76 35.34
CA PHE A 15 -5.36 -13.16 35.36
C PHE A 15 -4.86 -12.98 36.78
N THR A 16 -3.57 -12.75 36.92
CA THR A 16 -2.89 -12.53 38.20
C THR A 16 -2.18 -11.17 38.17
N ASP A 17 -2.31 -10.39 39.24
CA ASP A 17 -1.60 -9.10 39.38
C ASP A 17 -0.11 -9.27 39.74
N ALA A 18 0.59 -8.15 39.93
CA ALA A 18 1.99 -8.14 40.34
C ALA A 18 2.21 -8.68 41.76
N ASP A 19 1.19 -8.62 42.62
CA ASP A 19 1.22 -9.04 44.03
C ASP A 19 0.84 -10.52 44.20
N GLY A 20 0.48 -11.22 43.12
CA GLY A 20 0.12 -12.64 43.12
C GLY A 20 -1.37 -12.91 43.39
N ASN A 21 -2.22 -11.89 43.42
CA ASN A 21 -3.67 -12.05 43.57
C ASN A 21 -4.28 -12.49 42.25
N ARG A 22 -5.15 -13.50 42.30
CA ARG A 22 -5.83 -14.07 41.13
C ARG A 22 -7.24 -13.52 40.99
N TYR A 23 -7.56 -13.06 39.79
CA TYR A 23 -8.85 -12.45 39.45
C TYR A 23 -9.64 -13.35 38.49
N PRO A 24 -10.97 -13.49 38.71
CA PRO A 24 -11.81 -14.28 37.83
C PRO A 24 -11.99 -13.59 36.47
N ALA A 25 -12.29 -14.39 35.43
CA ALA A 25 -12.47 -13.92 34.05
C ALA A 25 -13.42 -12.72 33.91
N THR A 26 -14.48 -12.65 34.73
CA THR A 26 -15.49 -11.58 34.67
C THR A 26 -15.07 -10.28 35.35
N TRP A 27 -14.00 -10.28 36.15
CA TRP A 27 -13.64 -9.18 37.03
C TRP A 27 -13.44 -7.86 36.28
N LEU A 28 -12.76 -7.90 35.13
CA LEU A 28 -12.54 -6.72 34.28
C LEU A 28 -13.83 -6.04 33.81
N ARG A 29 -14.95 -6.77 33.72
CA ARG A 29 -16.25 -6.22 33.31
C ARG A 29 -17.04 -5.65 34.49
N THR A 30 -16.82 -6.18 35.69
CA THR A 30 -17.57 -5.84 36.89
C THR A 30 -16.89 -4.79 37.77
N SER A 31 -15.58 -4.58 37.60
CA SER A 31 -14.81 -3.65 38.42
C SER A 31 -14.80 -2.22 37.90
N THR A 32 -14.73 -1.29 38.84
CA THR A 32 -14.62 0.15 38.59
C THR A 32 -13.25 0.55 38.04
N LEU A 33 -13.15 1.76 37.49
CA LEU A 33 -11.88 2.33 37.01
C LEU A 33 -10.85 2.48 38.14
N GLU A 34 -11.29 2.85 39.34
CA GLU A 34 -10.43 3.00 40.52
C GLU A 34 -9.86 1.65 40.97
N GLU A 35 -10.69 0.60 41.02
CA GLU A 35 -10.24 -0.76 41.37
C GLU A 35 -9.26 -1.33 40.35
N LYS A 36 -9.46 -1.06 39.05
CA LYS A 36 -8.53 -1.44 37.98
C LYS A 36 -7.19 -0.72 38.15
N ALA A 37 -7.24 0.59 38.35
CA ALA A 37 -6.04 1.40 38.53
C ALA A 37 -5.24 0.99 39.78
N ALA A 38 -5.92 0.63 40.87
CA ALA A 38 -5.30 0.19 42.12
C ALA A 38 -4.41 -1.06 41.96
N ILE A 39 -4.72 -1.93 41.01
CA ILE A 39 -3.93 -3.15 40.72
C ILE A 39 -3.02 -2.97 39.49
N GLY A 40 -2.78 -1.73 39.08
CA GLY A 40 -1.89 -1.40 37.97
C GLY A 40 -2.48 -1.66 36.58
N ILE A 41 -3.80 -1.84 36.47
CA ILE A 41 -4.47 -1.94 35.17
C ILE A 41 -4.70 -0.53 34.64
N THR A 42 -4.16 -0.29 33.44
CA THR A 42 -4.38 0.94 32.69
C THR A 42 -5.19 0.65 31.44
N GLU A 43 -6.01 1.60 31.03
CA GLU A 43 -6.67 1.54 29.74
C GLU A 43 -5.76 2.21 28.71
N ALA A 44 -5.19 1.41 27.82
CA ALA A 44 -4.50 1.95 26.66
C ALA A 44 -5.52 2.31 25.58
N PRO A 45 -5.37 3.48 24.93
CA PRO A 45 -6.14 3.79 23.74
C PRO A 45 -5.91 2.70 22.69
N GLU A 46 -6.92 2.45 21.87
CA GLU A 46 -6.77 1.57 20.71
C GLU A 46 -5.70 2.16 19.79
N PRO A 47 -4.76 1.35 19.25
CA PRO A 47 -3.75 1.88 18.34
C PRO A 47 -4.42 2.52 17.13
N GLU A 48 -3.97 3.72 16.77
CA GLU A 48 -4.44 4.41 15.58
C GLU A 48 -4.19 3.53 14.34
N ARG A 49 -5.25 3.35 13.53
CA ARG A 49 -5.18 2.60 12.29
C ARG A 49 -4.66 3.50 11.17
N TYR A 50 -3.86 2.92 10.28
CA TYR A 50 -3.38 3.58 9.08
C TYR A 50 -3.56 2.65 7.87
N ASP A 51 -3.50 3.20 6.66
CA ASP A 51 -3.55 2.39 5.44
C ASP A 51 -2.14 1.95 5.04
N ASP A 52 -1.83 0.68 5.29
CA ASP A 52 -0.55 0.04 5.02
C ASP A 52 -0.11 0.15 3.56
N ARG A 53 -1.01 0.47 2.62
CA ARG A 53 -0.63 0.71 1.22
C ARG A 53 0.20 1.99 1.07
N PHE A 54 -0.09 3.01 1.87
CA PHE A 54 0.49 4.35 1.75
C PHE A 54 1.44 4.71 2.90
N TYR A 55 1.31 4.03 4.04
CA TYR A 55 2.03 4.36 5.27
C TYR A 55 2.79 3.14 5.82
N TRP A 56 3.93 3.38 6.48
CA TRP A 56 4.64 2.37 7.29
C TRP A 56 4.22 2.38 8.76
N GLY A 57 3.45 3.40 9.15
CA GLY A 57 3.03 3.69 10.51
C GLY A 57 2.21 4.97 10.53
N VAL A 58 1.56 5.23 11.66
CA VAL A 58 0.83 6.48 11.90
C VAL A 58 1.78 7.67 11.70
N GLY A 59 1.43 8.58 10.78
CA GLY A 59 2.24 9.76 10.45
C GLY A 59 3.57 9.45 9.74
N ASN A 60 3.80 8.21 9.28
CA ASN A 60 5.02 7.81 8.59
C ASN A 60 4.71 7.40 7.12
N PRO A 61 4.60 8.37 6.19
CA PRO A 61 4.28 8.09 4.79
C PRO A 61 5.39 7.30 4.11
N LYS A 62 4.99 6.40 3.22
CA LYS A 62 5.94 5.81 2.26
C LYS A 62 6.43 6.88 1.30
N LEU A 63 7.56 6.59 0.67
CA LEU A 63 8.19 7.47 -0.31
C LEU A 63 7.20 7.79 -1.45
N LEU A 64 6.94 9.08 -1.71
CA LEU A 64 6.00 9.51 -2.74
C LEU A 64 6.58 9.36 -4.16
N ASP A 65 7.74 9.97 -4.39
CA ASP A 65 8.46 9.99 -5.67
C ASP A 65 9.63 9.02 -5.68
N ASP A 66 10.10 8.62 -6.85
CA ASP A 66 11.29 7.76 -6.97
C ASP A 66 12.54 8.44 -6.35
N ARG A 67 13.40 7.65 -5.72
CA ARG A 67 14.65 8.13 -5.11
C ARG A 67 15.85 7.30 -5.60
N GLU A 68 16.89 7.98 -6.07
CA GLU A 68 18.19 7.34 -6.33
C GLU A 68 18.84 6.94 -5.00
N GLU A 69 19.32 5.70 -4.92
CA GLU A 69 20.00 5.20 -3.73
C GLU A 69 21.49 5.58 -3.76
N VAL A 70 22.02 5.88 -2.58
CA VAL A 70 23.43 6.21 -2.36
C VAL A 70 24.01 5.30 -1.29
N ASP A 71 25.32 5.07 -1.36
CA ASP A 71 26.04 4.32 -0.33
C ASP A 71 26.27 5.17 0.94
N GLN A 72 26.96 4.59 1.93
CA GLN A 72 27.25 5.24 3.21
C GLN A 72 28.08 6.53 3.06
N ASP A 73 28.84 6.65 1.97
CA ASP A 73 29.66 7.80 1.65
C ASP A 73 28.92 8.83 0.75
N GLY A 74 27.64 8.58 0.47
CA GLY A 74 26.80 9.43 -0.38
C GLY A 74 27.10 9.29 -1.88
N LYS A 75 27.85 8.26 -2.28
CA LYS A 75 28.10 7.99 -3.69
C LYS A 75 26.92 7.22 -4.29
N PRO A 76 26.49 7.56 -5.51
CA PRO A 76 25.37 6.86 -6.14
C PRO A 76 25.60 5.36 -6.30
N MET A 77 24.56 4.59 -6.00
CA MET A 77 24.54 3.15 -6.23
C MET A 77 24.03 2.83 -7.63
N PHE A 78 24.48 1.69 -8.17
CA PHE A 78 24.08 1.18 -9.47
C PHE A 78 23.49 -0.22 -9.33
N VAL A 79 22.67 -0.63 -10.30
CA VAL A 79 22.14 -1.99 -10.35
C VAL A 79 23.30 -2.96 -10.53
N LYS A 80 23.35 -3.98 -9.67
CA LYS A 80 24.37 -5.03 -9.76
C LYS A 80 23.96 -6.08 -10.78
N VAL A 81 24.87 -6.41 -11.69
CA VAL A 81 24.68 -7.44 -12.73
C VAL A 81 25.80 -8.47 -12.61
N TYR A 82 25.47 -9.74 -12.84
CA TYR A 82 26.46 -10.82 -12.81
C TYR A 82 27.33 -10.78 -14.07
N ASP A 83 28.65 -10.66 -13.90
CA ASP A 83 29.61 -10.82 -14.98
C ASP A 83 30.12 -12.28 -14.98
N PRO A 84 29.80 -13.08 -16.01
CA PRO A 84 30.23 -14.48 -16.10
C PRO A 84 31.74 -14.64 -16.35
N LYS A 85 32.46 -13.59 -16.79
CA LYS A 85 33.91 -13.65 -17.01
C LYS A 85 34.69 -13.51 -15.71
N THR A 86 34.19 -12.68 -14.80
CA THR A 86 34.81 -12.43 -13.49
C THR A 86 34.12 -13.17 -12.36
N GLU A 87 33.08 -13.95 -12.68
CA GLU A 87 32.23 -14.72 -11.75
C GLU A 87 31.76 -13.90 -10.54
N SER A 88 31.42 -12.63 -10.76
CA SER A 88 31.12 -11.68 -9.70
C SER A 88 30.04 -10.67 -10.08
N MET A 89 29.41 -10.09 -9.06
CA MET A 89 28.44 -9.01 -9.25
C MET A 89 29.17 -7.68 -9.43
N VAL A 90 28.99 -7.06 -10.60
CA VAL A 90 29.61 -5.77 -10.95
C VAL A 90 28.53 -4.69 -11.08
N ASP A 91 28.94 -3.43 -10.94
CA ASP A 91 28.05 -2.31 -11.23
C ASP A 91 27.72 -2.25 -12.71
N SER A 92 26.43 -2.07 -13.02
CA SER A 92 25.97 -1.73 -14.36
C SER A 92 26.08 -0.22 -14.62
N THR A 93 25.64 0.20 -15.81
CA THR A 93 25.49 1.62 -16.15
C THR A 93 24.19 2.24 -15.64
N GLU A 94 23.29 1.46 -15.03
CA GLU A 94 21.97 1.91 -14.58
C GLU A 94 21.99 2.25 -13.08
N ARG A 95 21.42 3.41 -12.72
CA ARG A 95 21.27 3.84 -11.33
C ARG A 95 20.36 2.90 -10.56
N LEU A 96 20.71 2.62 -9.30
CA LEU A 96 19.80 1.96 -8.37
C LEU A 96 18.77 2.98 -7.88
N VAL A 97 17.50 2.73 -8.18
CA VAL A 97 16.39 3.64 -7.84
C VAL A 97 15.32 2.87 -7.07
N THR A 98 14.94 3.37 -5.89
CA THR A 98 13.77 2.89 -5.16
C THR A 98 12.53 3.57 -5.69
N LYS A 99 11.55 2.76 -6.10
CA LYS A 99 10.28 3.25 -6.66
C LYS A 99 9.37 3.83 -5.58
N GLY A 100 8.93 5.06 -5.79
CA GLY A 100 7.95 5.74 -4.96
C GLY A 100 6.53 5.26 -5.22
N LEU A 101 5.59 5.70 -4.37
CA LEU A 101 4.17 5.39 -4.48
C LEU A 101 3.61 5.77 -5.85
N LYS A 102 3.97 6.94 -6.41
CA LYS A 102 3.47 7.37 -7.74
C LYS A 102 3.81 6.37 -8.83
N SER A 103 5.07 5.95 -8.93
CA SER A 103 5.52 4.97 -9.94
C SER A 103 4.82 3.63 -9.78
N ASN A 104 4.67 3.15 -8.54
CA ASN A 104 4.00 1.88 -8.25
C ASN A 104 2.52 1.93 -8.63
N TRP A 105 1.81 3.02 -8.29
CA TRP A 105 0.40 3.18 -8.62
C TRP A 105 0.17 3.39 -10.12
N VAL A 106 1.02 4.15 -10.82
CA VAL A 106 0.96 4.29 -12.28
C VAL A 106 1.13 2.93 -12.96
N ALA A 107 2.07 2.10 -12.49
CA ALA A 107 2.24 0.74 -13.00
C ALA A 107 0.98 -0.12 -12.79
N GLN A 108 0.37 -0.05 -11.59
CA GLN A 108 -0.87 -0.77 -11.29
C GLN A 108 -2.06 -0.32 -12.14
N ILE A 109 -2.18 0.98 -12.41
CA ILE A 109 -3.23 1.54 -13.27
C ILE A 109 -3.05 1.07 -14.71
N LYS A 110 -1.82 1.06 -15.22
CA LYS A 110 -1.50 0.55 -16.56
C LYS A 110 -1.80 -0.94 -16.68
N ASP A 111 -1.44 -1.73 -15.68
CA ASP A 111 -1.79 -3.15 -15.62
C ASP A 111 -3.31 -3.37 -15.59
N THR A 112 -4.04 -2.59 -14.79
CA THR A 112 -5.51 -2.65 -14.73
C THR A 112 -6.14 -2.31 -16.08
N ALA A 113 -5.74 -1.19 -16.70
CA ALA A 113 -6.20 -0.79 -18.03
C ALA A 113 -5.92 -1.87 -19.07
N GLY A 114 -4.71 -2.44 -19.06
CA GLY A 114 -4.33 -3.55 -19.93
C GLY A 114 -5.25 -4.76 -19.77
N LYS A 115 -5.55 -5.17 -18.53
CA LYS A 115 -6.49 -6.29 -18.24
C LYS A 115 -7.92 -6.02 -18.72
N LEU A 116 -8.41 -4.78 -18.58
CA LEU A 116 -9.73 -4.40 -19.08
C LEU A 116 -9.80 -4.43 -20.61
N LEU A 117 -8.74 -3.97 -21.29
CA LEU A 117 -8.66 -3.93 -22.75
C LEU A 117 -8.44 -5.33 -23.36
N ALA A 118 -7.67 -6.19 -22.69
CA ALA A 118 -7.28 -7.52 -23.17
C ALA A 118 -8.48 -8.38 -23.61
N GLN A 119 -9.62 -8.24 -22.94
CA GLN A 119 -10.85 -9.00 -23.25
C GLN A 119 -11.38 -8.73 -24.67
N THR A 120 -11.05 -7.59 -25.26
CA THR A 120 -11.55 -7.16 -26.57
C THR A 120 -10.45 -6.91 -27.60
N ASP A 121 -9.18 -7.20 -27.29
CA ASP A 121 -8.06 -6.98 -28.20
C ASP A 121 -8.16 -7.82 -29.49
N TRP A 122 -8.74 -9.01 -29.42
CA TRP A 122 -9.02 -9.83 -30.59
C TRP A 122 -9.92 -9.12 -31.63
N MET A 123 -10.79 -8.20 -31.19
CA MET A 123 -11.64 -7.42 -32.11
C MET A 123 -10.83 -6.37 -32.86
N ILE A 124 -9.77 -5.83 -32.24
CA ILE A 124 -8.82 -4.93 -32.90
C ILE A 124 -8.03 -5.70 -33.96
N ILE A 125 -7.45 -6.85 -33.59
CA ILE A 125 -6.73 -7.74 -34.51
C ILE A 125 -7.64 -8.13 -35.67
N ARG A 126 -8.88 -8.54 -35.38
CA ARG A 126 -9.89 -8.88 -36.38
C ARG A 126 -10.17 -7.72 -37.34
N LYS A 127 -10.28 -6.48 -36.86
CA LYS A 127 -10.49 -5.30 -37.71
C LYS A 127 -9.28 -5.06 -38.61
N VAL A 128 -8.06 -5.17 -38.08
CA VAL A 128 -6.82 -4.97 -38.85
C VAL A 128 -6.64 -6.05 -39.94
N GLU A 129 -6.84 -7.32 -39.60
CA GLU A 129 -6.57 -8.44 -40.52
C GLU A 129 -7.69 -8.69 -41.53
N ARG A 130 -8.95 -8.48 -41.12
CA ARG A 130 -10.13 -8.92 -41.88
C ARG A 130 -11.11 -7.79 -42.18
N ALA A 131 -10.80 -6.55 -41.80
CA ALA A 131 -11.68 -5.38 -41.96
C ALA A 131 -13.09 -5.58 -41.36
N VAL A 132 -13.23 -6.43 -40.33
CA VAL A 132 -14.51 -6.59 -39.64
C VAL A 132 -14.61 -5.53 -38.56
N GLU A 133 -15.61 -4.66 -38.71
CA GLU A 133 -15.84 -3.56 -37.79
C GLU A 133 -16.01 -4.00 -36.33
N ILE A 134 -15.60 -3.12 -35.41
CA ILE A 134 -15.75 -3.32 -33.97
C ILE A 134 -17.13 -2.80 -33.57
N PRO A 135 -17.88 -3.51 -32.71
CA PRO A 135 -19.13 -2.97 -32.20
C PRO A 135 -18.92 -1.62 -31.51
N ALA A 136 -19.76 -0.62 -31.81
CA ALA A 136 -19.61 0.75 -31.29
C ALA A 136 -19.53 0.82 -29.75
N LYS A 137 -20.25 -0.06 -29.04
CA LYS A 137 -20.17 -0.17 -27.57
C LYS A 137 -18.78 -0.57 -27.09
N VAL A 138 -18.09 -1.45 -27.81
CA VAL A 138 -16.73 -1.88 -27.48
C VAL A 138 -15.73 -0.77 -27.76
N GLU A 139 -15.86 -0.08 -28.90
CA GLU A 139 -15.01 1.09 -29.19
C GLU A 139 -15.15 2.17 -28.10
N ALA A 140 -16.39 2.50 -27.72
CA ALA A 140 -16.68 3.46 -26.66
C ALA A 140 -16.12 3.02 -25.29
N TYR A 141 -16.30 1.75 -24.93
CA TYR A 141 -15.76 1.19 -23.68
C TYR A 141 -14.23 1.30 -23.64
N ARG A 142 -13.54 0.85 -24.70
CA ARG A 142 -12.07 0.92 -24.78
C ARG A 142 -11.56 2.34 -24.70
N ALA A 143 -12.21 3.29 -25.40
CA ALA A 143 -11.87 4.70 -25.32
C ALA A 143 -12.02 5.25 -23.89
N ALA A 144 -13.09 4.88 -23.18
CA ALA A 144 -13.31 5.28 -21.80
C ALA A 144 -12.25 4.69 -20.84
N VAL A 145 -11.83 3.43 -21.02
CA VAL A 145 -10.74 2.83 -20.22
C VAL A 145 -9.45 3.61 -20.43
N ILE A 146 -9.09 3.93 -21.67
CA ILE A 146 -7.87 4.67 -22.00
C ILE A 146 -7.94 6.09 -21.42
N ALA A 147 -9.08 6.77 -21.54
CA ALA A 147 -9.28 8.11 -20.99
C ALA A 147 -9.11 8.13 -19.46
N GLU A 148 -9.68 7.16 -18.76
CA GLU A 148 -9.54 7.07 -17.31
C GLU A 148 -8.11 6.73 -16.88
N ALA A 149 -7.43 5.81 -17.58
CA ALA A 149 -6.02 5.50 -17.31
C ALA A 149 -5.13 6.75 -17.47
N ASN A 150 -5.33 7.52 -18.55
CA ASN A 150 -4.58 8.74 -18.80
C ASN A 150 -4.86 9.83 -17.75
N ARG A 151 -6.13 9.97 -17.34
CA ARG A 151 -6.52 10.90 -16.27
C ARG A 151 -5.81 10.54 -14.97
N LEU A 152 -5.89 9.27 -14.55
CA LEU A 152 -5.28 8.80 -13.32
C LEU A 152 -3.75 8.94 -13.35
N GLU A 153 -3.09 8.60 -14.45
CA GLU A 153 -1.64 8.78 -14.60
C GLU A 153 -1.24 10.26 -14.45
N SER A 154 -1.95 11.16 -15.12
CA SER A 154 -1.72 12.61 -15.02
C SER A 154 -1.93 13.13 -13.59
N ASP A 155 -3.04 12.77 -12.96
CA ASP A 155 -3.41 13.24 -11.62
C ASP A 155 -2.42 12.73 -10.56
N ILE A 156 -1.98 11.46 -10.66
CA ILE A 156 -0.99 10.88 -9.74
C ILE A 156 0.36 11.57 -9.87
N LEU A 157 0.82 11.84 -11.09
CA LEU A 157 2.10 12.53 -11.31
C LEU A 157 2.07 13.97 -10.75
N ALA A 158 0.90 14.60 -10.73
CA ALA A 158 0.70 15.95 -10.21
C ALA A 158 0.58 16.04 -8.67
N CYS A 159 0.35 14.91 -7.97
CA CYS A 159 0.19 14.90 -6.51
C CYS A 159 1.45 15.40 -5.79
N LYS A 160 1.29 16.19 -4.74
CA LYS A 160 2.39 16.79 -3.96
C LYS A 160 2.66 16.05 -2.65
N ASP A 161 1.67 15.34 -2.16
CA ASP A 161 1.75 14.54 -0.94
C ASP A 161 0.96 13.24 -1.08
N VAL A 162 1.02 12.43 -0.03
CA VAL A 162 0.37 11.12 0.03
C VAL A 162 -1.15 11.25 0.14
N GLU A 163 -1.68 12.33 0.73
CA GLU A 163 -3.12 12.53 0.90
C GLU A 163 -3.81 12.89 -0.42
N GLU A 164 -3.19 13.75 -1.23
CA GLU A 164 -3.61 14.01 -2.60
C GLU A 164 -3.60 12.71 -3.42
N LEU A 165 -2.54 11.90 -3.28
CA LEU A 165 -2.44 10.61 -3.97
C LEU A 165 -3.57 9.65 -3.57
N ILE A 166 -3.84 9.51 -2.27
CA ILE A 166 -4.93 8.68 -1.74
C ILE A 166 -6.26 9.12 -2.36
N THR A 167 -6.50 10.43 -2.41
CA THR A 167 -7.73 10.97 -3.00
C THR A 167 -7.90 10.57 -4.46
N VAL A 168 -6.83 10.62 -5.25
CA VAL A 168 -6.88 10.21 -6.67
C VAL A 168 -7.14 8.70 -6.81
N VAL A 169 -6.39 7.87 -6.09
CA VAL A 169 -6.45 6.40 -6.28
C VAL A 169 -7.70 5.77 -5.67
N MET A 170 -8.35 6.39 -4.67
CA MET A 170 -9.63 5.91 -4.15
C MET A 170 -10.81 6.31 -5.03
N ASN A 171 -10.64 7.33 -5.88
CA ASN A 171 -11.68 7.84 -6.79
C ASN A 171 -11.44 7.39 -8.24
N GLN A 172 -11.03 6.13 -8.42
CA GLN A 172 -10.95 5.51 -9.75
C GLN A 172 -12.35 5.25 -10.30
N ASN A 173 -12.58 5.63 -11.56
CA ASN A 173 -13.88 5.51 -12.21
C ASN A 173 -13.79 4.72 -13.52
N TRP A 174 -13.32 3.47 -13.40
CA TRP A 174 -13.26 2.55 -14.54
C TRP A 174 -14.65 2.30 -15.14
N PRO A 175 -14.80 2.30 -16.48
CA PRO A 175 -16.07 1.99 -17.11
C PRO A 175 -16.49 0.55 -16.81
N LYS A 176 -17.81 0.35 -16.68
CA LYS A 176 -18.45 -0.93 -16.35
C LYS A 176 -19.12 -1.56 -17.56
#